data_AF-A0A8T5IQF9-F1
#
_entry.id   AF-A0A8T5IQF9-F1
#
_cell.length_a   1.000
_cell.length_b   1.000
_cell.length_c   1.000
_cell.angle_alpha   90.00
_cell.angle_beta   90.00
_cell.angle_gamma   90.00
#
_symmetry.space_group_name_H-M   'P 1'
#
loop_
_entity.id
_entity.type
_entity.pdbx_description
1 polymer ?
#
loop_
_entity_poly.entity_id
_entity_poly.type
_entity_poly.pdbx_seq_one_letter_code
_entity_poly.pdbx_strand_id
1 'polypeptide(L)'
;MEEGDLVLCKVKKVTNTITFVELPDGNEGTIISSEIAPGRIKLMRQYVVPNKQIVCKILKIEGNHIHLSLRRVNSKEKKEVMQSFKQSQAVNVAFRQILGEEEKEVKEKILKDFDDLAGFITAVKNDESLISKYIPKEKQNAIKAVSQKKRKNEELKQNIKIKCLDDDGVKKIKSMFNFDDQNISVSYISAGNFKLKLTVEDFKQGKKRMAEIIEELEKRAKENNCEFYASEAK
;
A
#
# COMPACT_ATOMS: atom_id res chain seq x y z
N MET A 1 -16.17 7.48 -14.50
CA MET A 1 -14.92 7.00 -15.12
C MET A 1 -14.64 7.90 -16.29
N GLU A 2 -13.46 8.49 -16.32
CA GLU A 2 -13.03 9.42 -17.36
C GLU A 2 -11.70 8.96 -17.97
N GLU A 3 -11.32 9.59 -19.08
CA GLU A 3 -10.02 9.33 -19.70
C GLU A 3 -8.89 9.72 -18.75
N GLY A 4 -7.93 8.82 -18.57
CA GLY A 4 -6.81 9.00 -17.63
C GLY A 4 -7.04 8.37 -16.24
N ASP A 5 -8.25 7.95 -15.90
CA ASP A 5 -8.53 7.27 -14.63
C ASP A 5 -7.80 5.93 -14.51
N LEU A 6 -7.48 5.55 -13.28
CA LEU A 6 -6.91 4.25 -12.94
C LEU A 6 -8.01 3.31 -12.43
N VAL A 7 -8.15 2.15 -13.08
CA VAL A 7 -9.22 1.20 -12.77
C VAL A 7 -8.64 -0.20 -12.58
N LEU A 8 -9.16 -0.91 -11.59
CA LEU A 8 -8.84 -2.32 -11.36
C LEU A 8 -9.72 -3.20 -12.26
N CYS A 9 -9.10 -3.89 -13.21
CA CYS A 9 -9.79 -4.72 -14.19
C CYS A 9 -9.47 -6.20 -13.96
N LYS A 10 -10.42 -7.09 -14.27
CA LYS A 10 -10.21 -8.54 -14.23
C LYS A 10 -9.91 -9.06 -15.64
N VAL A 11 -8.82 -9.80 -15.81
CA VAL A 11 -8.47 -10.37 -17.11
C VAL A 11 -9.44 -11.51 -17.45
N LYS A 12 -10.21 -11.38 -18.54
CA LYS A 12 -11.12 -12.43 -19.02
C LYS A 12 -10.41 -13.36 -19.99
N LYS A 13 -9.81 -12.80 -21.05
CA LYS A 13 -9.21 -13.55 -22.15
C LYS A 13 -7.94 -12.86 -22.64
N VAL A 14 -6.90 -13.65 -22.90
CA VAL A 14 -5.62 -13.17 -23.41
C VAL A 14 -5.39 -13.78 -24.79
N THR A 15 -5.20 -12.95 -25.80
CA THR A 15 -4.73 -13.35 -27.13
C THR A 15 -3.29 -12.83 -27.36
N ASN A 16 -2.69 -13.12 -28.51
CA ASN A 16 -1.34 -12.65 -28.82
C ASN A 16 -1.26 -11.13 -29.03
N THR A 17 -2.36 -10.49 -29.42
CA THR A 17 -2.37 -9.07 -29.81
C THR A 17 -3.24 -8.22 -28.90
N ILE A 18 -4.33 -8.79 -28.38
CA ILE A 18 -5.33 -8.09 -27.58
C ILE A 18 -5.63 -8.88 -26.30
N THR A 19 -5.69 -8.19 -25.17
CA THR A 19 -6.19 -8.73 -23.91
C THR A 19 -7.54 -8.12 -23.59
N PHE A 20 -8.52 -8.97 -23.33
CA PHE A 20 -9.87 -8.59 -22.92
C PHE A 20 -9.95 -8.62 -21.41
N VAL A 21 -10.46 -7.53 -20.84
CA VAL A 21 -10.63 -7.34 -19.41
C VAL A 21 -12.05 -6.89 -19.11
N GLU A 22 -12.51 -7.17 -17.90
CA GLU A 22 -13.79 -6.74 -17.39
C GLU A 22 -13.55 -5.68 -16.32
N LEU A 23 -14.26 -4.56 -16.43
CA LEU A 23 -14.22 -3.48 -15.47
C LEU A 23 -15.23 -3.73 -14.33
N PRO A 24 -15.08 -3.06 -13.17
CA PRO A 24 -15.96 -3.24 -12.01
C PRO A 24 -17.43 -2.90 -12.26
N ASP A 25 -17.70 -2.01 -13.23
CA ASP A 25 -19.03 -1.58 -13.67
C ASP A 25 -19.69 -2.57 -14.64
N GLY A 26 -18.99 -3.65 -15.02
CA GLY A 26 -19.47 -4.67 -15.95
C GLY A 26 -19.15 -4.38 -17.42
N ASN A 27 -18.51 -3.26 -17.74
CA ASN A 27 -18.11 -2.93 -19.11
C ASN A 27 -16.90 -3.77 -19.58
N GLU A 28 -16.79 -3.94 -20.90
CA GLU A 28 -15.66 -4.65 -21.51
C GLU A 28 -14.54 -3.70 -21.90
N GLY A 29 -13.33 -4.02 -21.44
CA GLY A 29 -12.11 -3.31 -21.77
C GLY A 29 -11.17 -4.11 -22.66
N THR A 30 -10.42 -3.41 -23.50
CA THR A 30 -9.36 -4.01 -24.33
C THR A 30 -8.02 -3.35 -24.10
N ILE A 31 -6.96 -4.17 -24.05
CA ILE A 31 -5.57 -3.74 -23.95
C ILE A 31 -4.83 -4.29 -25.17
N ILE A 32 -4.32 -3.41 -26.01
CA ILE A 32 -3.48 -3.77 -27.15
C ILE A 32 -2.10 -4.17 -26.63
N SER A 33 -1.42 -5.11 -27.31
CA SER A 33 -0.10 -5.60 -26.92
C SER A 33 0.93 -4.49 -26.68
N SER A 34 0.92 -3.43 -27.50
CA SER A 34 1.78 -2.25 -27.34
C SER A 34 1.54 -1.50 -26.02
N GLU A 35 0.34 -1.61 -25.43
CA GLU A 35 -0.05 -0.99 -24.16
C GLU A 35 0.11 -1.92 -22.95
N ILE A 36 0.60 -3.15 -23.14
CA ILE A 36 0.86 -4.10 -22.04
C ILE A 36 2.23 -3.88 -21.40
N ALA A 37 3.28 -3.74 -22.21
CA ALA A 37 4.64 -3.55 -21.74
C ALA A 37 5.47 -2.75 -22.76
N PRO A 38 6.54 -2.05 -22.32
CA PRO A 38 7.50 -1.46 -23.25
C PRO A 38 8.28 -2.57 -23.99
N GLY A 39 8.49 -2.39 -25.30
CA GLY A 39 9.29 -3.30 -26.13
C GLY A 39 8.51 -4.44 -26.80
N ARG A 40 9.24 -5.38 -27.44
CA ARG A 40 8.64 -6.51 -28.17
C ARG A 40 8.27 -7.64 -27.20
N ILE A 41 6.98 -7.97 -27.13
CA ILE A 41 6.45 -9.03 -26.28
C ILE A 41 6.53 -10.38 -27.01
N LYS A 42 7.33 -11.31 -26.49
CA LYS A 42 7.42 -12.69 -27.02
C LYS A 42 6.25 -13.57 -26.54
N LEU A 43 5.85 -13.40 -25.28
CA LEU A 43 4.80 -14.22 -24.66
C LEU A 43 3.89 -13.37 -23.75
N MET A 44 2.63 -13.21 -24.15
CA MET A 44 1.64 -12.39 -23.41
C MET A 44 1.41 -12.88 -21.97
N ARG A 45 1.46 -14.20 -21.76
CA ARG A 45 1.23 -14.85 -20.47
C ARG A 45 2.23 -14.46 -19.38
N GLN A 46 3.39 -13.90 -19.74
CA GLN A 46 4.35 -13.38 -18.77
C GLN A 46 3.89 -12.08 -18.12
N TYR A 47 3.05 -11.31 -18.79
CA TYR A 47 2.59 -9.99 -18.35
C TYR A 47 1.17 -10.02 -17.80
N VAL A 48 0.29 -10.78 -18.46
CA VAL A 48 -1.13 -10.86 -18.12
C VAL A 48 -1.56 -12.32 -18.00
N VAL A 49 -2.26 -12.63 -16.92
CA VAL A 49 -2.75 -13.99 -16.64
C VAL A 49 -4.28 -13.94 -16.54
N PRO A 50 -5.00 -14.83 -17.23
CA PRO A 50 -6.45 -14.93 -17.11
C PRO A 50 -6.90 -15.04 -15.65
N ASN A 51 -8.06 -14.46 -15.35
CA ASN A 51 -8.70 -14.37 -14.03
C ASN A 51 -7.93 -13.58 -12.95
N LYS A 52 -6.76 -13.00 -13.26
CA LYS A 52 -6.09 -12.08 -12.33
C LYS A 52 -6.64 -10.66 -12.45
N GLN A 53 -6.53 -9.92 -11.35
CA GLN A 53 -6.80 -8.49 -11.34
C GLN A 53 -5.54 -7.70 -11.68
N ILE A 54 -5.69 -6.69 -12.52
CA ILE A 54 -4.64 -5.79 -12.97
C ILE A 54 -5.12 -4.34 -12.90
N VAL A 55 -4.23 -3.43 -12.54
CA VAL A 55 -4.52 -1.98 -12.56
C VAL A 55 -4.20 -1.47 -13.96
N CYS A 56 -5.16 -0.81 -14.59
CA CYS A 56 -5.02 -0.24 -15.93
C CYS A 56 -5.42 1.24 -15.92
N LYS A 57 -4.84 2.00 -16.83
CA LYS A 57 -5.20 3.39 -17.09
C LYS A 57 -6.16 3.46 -18.28
N ILE A 58 -7.25 4.22 -18.15
CA ILE A 58 -8.17 4.49 -19.26
C ILE A 58 -7.48 5.41 -20.26
N LEU A 59 -7.41 4.97 -21.51
CA LEU A 59 -6.90 5.78 -22.63
C LEU A 59 -8.03 6.49 -23.36
N LYS A 60 -9.11 5.76 -23.66
CA LYS A 60 -10.22 6.24 -24.46
C LYS A 60 -11.49 5.45 -24.13
N ILE A 61 -12.62 6.12 -24.15
CA ILE A 61 -13.95 5.52 -23.95
C ILE A 61 -14.73 5.64 -25.26
N GLU A 62 -15.13 4.51 -25.86
CA GLU A 62 -15.92 4.45 -27.08
C GLU A 62 -17.24 3.70 -26.81
N GLY A 63 -18.26 4.44 -26.37
CA GLY A 63 -19.55 3.86 -25.99
C GLY A 63 -19.36 2.87 -24.83
N ASN A 64 -19.66 1.58 -25.08
CA ASN A 64 -19.51 0.51 -24.09
C ASN A 64 -18.14 -0.18 -24.10
N HIS A 65 -17.24 0.19 -25.02
CA HIS A 65 -15.89 -0.38 -25.11
C HIS A 65 -14.84 0.61 -24.63
N ILE A 66 -13.96 0.15 -23.75
CA ILE A 66 -12.95 1.00 -23.12
C ILE A 66 -11.55 0.53 -23.52
N HIS A 67 -10.74 1.44 -24.03
CA HIS A 67 -9.34 1.18 -24.34
C HIS A 67 -8.49 1.48 -23.12
N LEU A 68 -7.69 0.49 -22.71
CA LEU A 68 -6.94 0.49 -21.47
C LEU A 68 -5.43 0.32 -21.74
N SER A 69 -4.62 0.78 -20.80
CA SER A 69 -3.18 0.60 -20.80
C SER A 69 -2.67 0.06 -19.47
N LEU A 70 -1.85 -0.98 -19.53
CA LEU A 70 -1.15 -1.51 -18.36
C LEU A 70 0.21 -0.83 -18.18
N ARG A 71 0.92 -0.52 -19.28
CA ARG A 71 2.28 0.04 -19.24
C ARG A 71 2.34 1.47 -18.73
N ARG A 72 1.27 2.24 -18.89
CA ARG A 72 1.20 3.67 -18.49
C ARG A 72 0.84 3.85 -17.01
N VAL A 73 0.71 2.76 -16.27
CA VAL A 73 0.47 2.79 -14.82
C VAL A 73 1.82 2.77 -14.10
N ASN A 74 2.07 3.80 -13.30
CA ASN A 74 3.29 3.87 -12.52
C ASN A 74 3.28 2.87 -11.36
N SER A 75 4.45 2.43 -10.90
CA SER A 75 4.55 1.52 -9.75
C SER A 75 3.88 2.05 -8.49
N LYS A 76 3.92 3.38 -8.29
CA LYS A 76 3.27 4.07 -7.17
C LYS A 76 1.74 4.00 -7.28
N GLU A 77 1.21 4.43 -8.42
CA GLU A 77 -0.22 4.38 -8.76
C GLU A 77 -0.78 2.96 -8.60
N LYS A 78 -0.06 1.97 -9.15
CA LYS A 78 -0.43 0.55 -9.01
C LYS A 78 -0.50 0.12 -7.55
N LYS A 79 0.46 0.54 -6.72
CA LYS A 79 0.50 0.20 -5.29
C LYS A 79 -0.67 0.82 -4.55
N GLU A 80 -0.96 2.09 -4.80
CA GLU A 80 -2.08 2.83 -4.18
C GLU A 80 -3.43 2.21 -4.52
N VAL A 81 -3.70 1.94 -5.80
CA VAL A 81 -4.95 1.31 -6.25
C VAL A 81 -5.10 -0.12 -5.70
N MET A 82 -4.01 -0.90 -5.66
CA MET A 82 -4.06 -2.25 -5.07
C MET A 82 -4.25 -2.21 -3.55
N GLN A 83 -3.74 -1.18 -2.88
CA GLN A 83 -3.92 -0.99 -1.44
C GLN A 83 -5.35 -0.59 -1.10
N SER A 84 -5.93 0.36 -1.82
CA SER A 84 -7.33 0.76 -1.64
C SER A 84 -8.29 -0.41 -1.91
N PHE A 85 -8.01 -1.21 -2.95
CA PHE A 85 -8.79 -2.41 -3.23
C PHE A 85 -8.71 -3.45 -2.11
N LYS A 86 -7.50 -3.75 -1.60
CA LYS A 86 -7.31 -4.68 -0.48
C LYS A 86 -8.00 -4.19 0.79
N GLN A 87 -7.94 -2.88 1.05
CA GLN A 87 -8.63 -2.28 2.17
C GLN A 87 -10.15 -2.44 2.02
N SER A 88 -10.68 -2.14 0.84
CA SER A 88 -12.11 -2.29 0.54
C SER A 88 -12.58 -3.74 0.68
N GLN A 89 -11.80 -4.71 0.19
CA GLN A 89 -12.11 -6.13 0.41
C GLN A 89 -12.08 -6.51 1.90
N ALA A 90 -11.07 -6.08 2.64
CA ALA A 90 -10.96 -6.37 4.07
C ALA A 90 -12.15 -5.79 4.85
N VAL A 91 -12.58 -4.57 4.51
CA VAL A 91 -13.77 -3.94 5.10
C VAL A 91 -15.03 -4.73 4.74
N ASN A 92 -15.24 -5.08 3.47
CA ASN A 92 -16.41 -5.89 3.08
C ASN A 92 -16.46 -7.23 3.84
N VAL A 93 -15.33 -7.93 3.98
CA VAL A 93 -15.26 -9.19 4.75
C VAL A 93 -15.58 -8.95 6.23
N ALA A 94 -15.04 -7.89 6.83
CA ALA A 94 -15.30 -7.55 8.22
C ALA A 94 -16.79 -7.22 8.46
N PHE A 95 -17.41 -6.46 7.55
CA PHE A 95 -18.83 -6.13 7.62
C PHE A 95 -19.69 -7.40 7.52
N ARG A 96 -19.38 -8.30 6.58
CA ARG A 96 -20.06 -9.60 6.47
C ARG A 96 -19.97 -10.43 7.74
N GLN A 97 -18.79 -10.49 8.36
CA GLN A 97 -18.57 -11.25 9.60
C GLN A 97 -19.30 -10.66 10.80
N ILE A 98 -19.38 -9.33 10.89
CA ILE A 98 -19.97 -8.64 12.04
C ILE A 98 -21.50 -8.56 11.90
N LEU A 99 -21.98 -8.19 10.72
CA LEU A 99 -23.40 -7.88 10.49
C LEU A 99 -24.21 -9.12 10.12
N GLY A 100 -23.61 -10.13 9.49
CA GLY A 100 -24.30 -11.35 9.10
C GLY A 100 -25.47 -11.06 8.16
N GLU A 101 -26.69 -11.43 8.56
CA GLU A 101 -27.90 -11.24 7.76
C GLU A 101 -28.26 -9.77 7.55
N GLU A 102 -27.94 -8.90 8.51
CA GLU A 102 -28.19 -7.45 8.44
C GLU A 102 -27.22 -6.71 7.51
N GLU A 103 -26.19 -7.39 6.96
CA GLU A 103 -25.19 -6.75 6.09
C GLU A 103 -25.86 -6.01 4.94
N LYS A 104 -26.88 -6.60 4.31
CA LYS A 104 -27.55 -6.03 3.14
C LYS A 104 -28.24 -4.71 3.46
N GLU A 105 -29.07 -4.69 4.50
CA GLU A 105 -29.82 -3.49 4.89
C GLU A 105 -28.90 -2.35 5.35
N VAL A 106 -27.88 -2.67 6.14
CA VAL A 106 -26.91 -1.68 6.63
C VAL A 106 -26.08 -1.15 5.47
N LYS A 107 -25.64 -2.02 4.55
CA LYS A 107 -24.88 -1.62 3.36
C LYS A 107 -25.70 -0.70 2.45
N GLU A 108 -26.97 -1.00 2.21
CA GLU A 108 -27.85 -0.12 1.43
C GLU A 108 -28.02 1.26 2.07
N LYS A 109 -28.15 1.34 3.40
CA LYS A 109 -28.24 2.63 4.11
C LYS A 109 -26.95 3.43 4.00
N ILE A 110 -25.80 2.77 4.11
CA ILE A 110 -24.49 3.42 4.00
C ILE A 110 -24.23 3.89 2.56
N LEU A 111 -24.53 3.06 1.56
CA LEU A 111 -24.27 3.37 0.15
C LEU A 111 -25.13 4.52 -0.42
N LYS A 112 -26.15 4.98 0.31
CA LYS A 112 -26.90 6.20 -0.05
C LYS A 112 -26.11 7.47 0.21
N ASP A 113 -25.31 7.48 1.28
CA ASP A 113 -24.58 8.65 1.75
C ASP A 113 -23.06 8.56 1.46
N PHE A 114 -22.57 7.36 1.10
CA PHE A 114 -21.15 7.09 0.86
C PHE A 114 -20.95 6.22 -0.39
N ASP A 115 -19.88 6.47 -1.14
CA ASP A 115 -19.55 5.71 -2.36
C ASP A 115 -19.23 4.24 -2.08
N ASP A 116 -18.55 3.95 -0.96
CA ASP A 116 -18.25 2.59 -0.53
C ASP A 116 -18.13 2.45 1.01
N LEU A 117 -18.08 1.21 1.48
CA LEU A 117 -17.92 0.90 2.91
C LEU A 117 -16.56 1.34 3.47
N ALA A 118 -15.52 1.42 2.64
CA ALA A 118 -14.19 1.86 3.07
C ALA A 118 -14.15 3.37 3.35
N GLY A 119 -14.87 4.15 2.57
CA GLY A 119 -15.13 5.58 2.74
C GLY A 119 -15.92 5.83 4.01
N PHE A 120 -16.98 5.06 4.25
CA PHE A 120 -17.72 5.11 5.52
C PHE A 120 -16.81 4.85 6.73
N ILE A 121 -15.98 3.79 6.69
CA ILE A 121 -15.03 3.50 7.79
C ILE A 121 -14.02 4.63 7.98
N THR A 122 -13.63 5.31 6.91
CA THR A 122 -12.73 6.46 6.98
C THR A 122 -13.43 7.68 7.59
N ALA A 123 -14.71 7.91 7.27
CA ALA A 123 -15.52 8.95 7.90
C ALA A 123 -15.73 8.68 9.38
N VAL A 124 -16.02 7.42 9.75
CA VAL A 124 -16.16 6.97 11.14
C VAL A 124 -14.90 7.19 11.99
N LYS A 125 -13.71 7.16 11.39
CA LYS A 125 -12.47 7.51 12.10
C LYS A 125 -12.44 8.98 12.53
N ASN A 126 -13.07 9.86 11.77
CA ASN A 126 -13.09 11.30 12.04
C ASN A 126 -14.31 11.67 12.89
N ASP A 127 -15.44 10.99 12.69
CA ASP A 127 -16.67 11.20 13.43
C ASP A 127 -17.32 9.87 13.83
N GLU A 128 -17.14 9.48 15.09
CA GLU A 128 -17.68 8.23 15.64
C GLU A 128 -19.22 8.24 15.72
N SER A 129 -19.87 9.41 15.68
CA SER A 129 -21.34 9.52 15.77
C SER A 129 -22.04 8.85 14.58
N LEU A 130 -21.35 8.78 13.43
CA LEU A 130 -21.83 8.12 12.22
C LEU A 130 -22.12 6.62 12.43
N ILE A 131 -21.40 5.95 13.35
CA ILE A 131 -21.66 4.54 13.66
C ILE A 131 -23.11 4.37 14.15
N SER A 132 -23.57 5.28 15.01
CA SER A 132 -24.89 5.19 15.64
C SER A 132 -26.05 5.38 14.66
N LYS A 133 -25.81 6.06 13.53
CA LYS A 133 -26.80 6.33 12.50
C LYS A 133 -27.11 5.11 11.61
N TYR A 134 -26.10 4.28 11.33
CA TYR A 134 -26.25 3.17 10.38
C TYR A 134 -26.13 1.79 11.03
N ILE A 135 -25.49 1.67 12.19
CA ILE A 135 -25.09 0.37 12.77
C ILE A 135 -25.85 0.11 14.08
N PRO A 136 -26.47 -1.08 14.23
CA PRO A 136 -27.14 -1.48 15.46
C PRO A 136 -26.22 -1.47 16.68
N LYS A 137 -26.74 -1.03 17.84
CA LYS A 137 -25.98 -0.81 19.10
C LYS A 137 -25.06 -1.96 19.48
N GLU A 138 -25.53 -3.20 19.32
CA GLU A 138 -24.79 -4.41 19.65
C GLU A 138 -23.49 -4.58 18.84
N LYS A 139 -23.48 -4.08 17.60
CA LYS A 139 -22.38 -4.28 16.63
C LYS A 139 -21.48 -3.05 16.48
N GLN A 140 -21.81 -1.93 17.12
CA GLN A 140 -21.06 -0.66 17.02
C GLN A 140 -19.61 -0.81 17.50
N ASN A 141 -19.40 -1.50 18.61
CA ASN A 141 -18.06 -1.71 19.18
C ASN A 141 -17.15 -2.51 18.23
N ALA A 142 -17.70 -3.52 17.55
CA ALA A 142 -16.96 -4.32 16.58
C ALA A 142 -16.54 -3.48 15.37
N ILE A 143 -17.42 -2.60 14.87
CA ILE A 143 -17.10 -1.74 13.72
C ILE A 143 -16.14 -0.62 14.12
N LYS A 144 -16.24 -0.09 15.34
CA LYS A 144 -15.25 0.83 15.90
C LYS A 144 -13.86 0.20 15.94
N ALA A 145 -13.74 -1.07 16.33
CA ALA A 145 -12.47 -1.79 16.27
C ALA A 145 -11.94 -1.99 14.83
N VAL A 146 -12.82 -2.15 13.83
CA VAL A 146 -12.44 -2.20 12.41
C VAL A 146 -11.93 -0.84 11.94
N SER A 147 -12.54 0.26 12.38
CA SER A 147 -12.07 1.62 12.09
C SER A 147 -10.69 1.83 12.73
N GLN A 148 -10.51 1.49 14.01
CA GLN A 148 -9.26 1.72 14.73
C GLN A 148 -8.12 0.80 14.31
N LYS A 149 -8.40 -0.25 13.53
CA LYS A 149 -7.36 -1.11 12.94
C LYS A 149 -6.45 -0.25 12.06
N LYS A 150 -5.25 0.04 12.58
CA LYS A 150 -4.22 0.84 11.88
C LYS A 150 -3.99 0.23 10.49
N ARG A 151 -3.86 1.11 9.49
CA ARG A 151 -3.44 0.71 8.14
C ARG A 151 -2.16 -0.13 8.29
N LYS A 152 -1.95 -1.13 7.43
CA LYS A 152 -0.69 -1.88 7.43
C LYS A 152 0.45 -0.87 7.32
N ASN A 153 1.16 -0.64 8.42
CA ASN A 153 2.31 0.25 8.43
C ASN A 153 3.32 -0.31 7.44
N GLU A 154 3.92 0.57 6.64
CA GLU A 154 5.01 0.19 5.77
C GLU A 154 6.31 0.22 6.57
N GLU A 155 7.10 -0.84 6.46
CA GLU A 155 8.42 -0.91 7.07
C GLU A 155 9.46 -0.46 6.06
N LEU A 156 10.11 0.67 6.31
CA LEU A 156 11.33 1.07 5.62
C LEU A 156 12.52 0.39 6.28
N LYS A 157 13.36 -0.26 5.49
CA LYS A 157 14.49 -1.05 5.96
C LYS A 157 15.80 -0.52 5.39
N GLN A 158 16.77 -0.33 6.26
CA GLN A 158 18.13 0.00 5.87
C GLN A 158 19.16 -0.88 6.58
N ASN A 159 20.22 -1.20 5.84
CA ASN A 159 21.40 -1.84 6.40
C ASN A 159 22.43 -0.76 6.72
N ILE A 160 22.87 -0.74 7.96
CA ILE A 160 23.84 0.20 8.49
C ILE A 160 25.08 -0.59 8.88
N LYS A 161 26.25 -0.12 8.44
CA LYS A 161 27.53 -0.67 8.82
C LYS A 161 28.32 0.39 9.58
N ILE A 162 28.68 0.08 10.81
CA ILE A 162 29.49 0.93 11.68
C ILE A 162 30.76 0.19 12.05
N LYS A 163 31.91 0.86 11.90
CA LYS A 163 33.21 0.33 12.30
C LYS A 163 33.88 1.34 13.23
N CYS A 164 34.10 0.94 14.48
CA CYS A 164 34.85 1.69 15.47
C CYS A 164 36.09 0.88 15.83
N LEU A 165 37.26 1.51 15.85
CA LEU A 165 38.54 0.85 16.16
C LEU A 165 38.97 1.02 17.63
N ASP A 166 38.27 1.86 18.39
CA ASP A 166 38.56 2.11 19.80
C ASP A 166 38.09 0.96 20.71
N ASP A 167 38.77 0.79 21.85
CA ASP A 167 38.47 -0.25 22.85
C ASP A 167 37.03 -0.19 23.40
N ASP A 168 36.44 1.01 23.47
CA ASP A 168 35.04 1.24 23.91
C ASP A 168 34.00 1.24 22.76
N GLY A 169 34.37 0.77 21.56
CA GLY A 169 33.54 0.86 20.35
C GLY A 169 32.11 0.33 20.51
N VAL A 170 31.90 -0.75 21.28
CA VAL A 170 30.57 -1.32 21.51
C VAL A 170 29.65 -0.38 22.29
N LYS A 171 30.18 0.34 23.30
CA LYS A 171 29.40 1.30 24.09
C LYS A 171 29.01 2.50 23.24
N LYS A 172 29.95 3.01 22.44
CA LYS A 172 29.72 4.12 21.50
C LYS A 172 28.62 3.79 20.49
N ILE A 173 28.63 2.58 19.94
CA ILE A 173 27.59 2.13 19.00
C ILE A 173 26.21 2.06 19.68
N LYS A 174 26.14 1.55 20.91
CA LYS A 174 24.88 1.50 21.66
C LYS A 174 24.31 2.89 21.94
N SER A 175 25.14 3.88 22.27
CA SER A 175 24.67 5.25 22.46
C SER A 175 24.21 5.91 21.15
N MET A 176 24.82 5.58 20.02
CA MET A 176 24.43 6.13 18.71
C MET A 176 23.01 5.72 18.31
N PHE A 177 22.63 4.46 18.56
CA PHE A 177 21.32 3.90 18.22
C PHE A 177 20.23 4.15 19.27
N ASN A 178 20.51 4.97 20.28
CA ASN A 178 19.50 5.35 21.26
C ASN A 178 18.54 6.37 20.63
N PHE A 179 17.42 5.88 20.11
CA PHE A 179 16.31 6.67 19.59
C PHE A 179 15.13 6.58 20.54
N ASP A 180 14.59 7.73 20.95
CA ASP A 180 13.36 7.81 21.75
C ASP A 180 12.12 7.79 20.85
N ASP A 181 12.06 6.80 19.95
CA ASP A 181 10.97 6.64 18.98
C ASP A 181 10.56 5.17 18.88
N GLN A 182 9.32 4.89 19.31
CA GLN A 182 8.74 3.54 19.25
C GLN A 182 8.55 3.02 17.82
N ASN A 183 8.63 3.87 16.80
CA ASN A 183 8.53 3.47 15.40
C ASN A 183 9.86 2.99 14.81
N ILE A 184 10.97 3.19 15.52
CA ILE A 184 12.32 2.79 15.10
C ILE A 184 12.70 1.50 15.82
N SER A 185 13.14 0.50 15.06
CA SER A 185 13.76 -0.70 15.64
C SER A 185 15.10 -0.97 14.99
N VAL A 186 16.10 -1.24 15.83
CA VAL A 186 17.46 -1.58 15.40
C VAL A 186 17.73 -3.04 15.76
N SER A 187 18.13 -3.85 14.79
CA SER A 187 18.51 -5.24 15.01
C SER A 187 19.98 -5.43 14.65
N TYR A 188 20.76 -6.04 15.54
CA TYR A 188 22.13 -6.47 15.22
C TYR A 188 22.08 -7.67 14.25
N ILE A 189 22.88 -7.62 13.18
CA ILE A 189 22.99 -8.72 12.21
C ILE A 189 24.30 -9.46 12.43
N SER A 190 25.43 -8.75 12.35
CA SER A 190 26.79 -9.32 12.41
C SER A 190 27.81 -8.22 12.65
N ALA A 191 29.10 -8.56 12.78
CA ALA A 191 30.22 -7.64 13.10
C ALA A 191 30.12 -6.24 12.45
N GLY A 192 29.59 -5.27 13.20
CA GLY A 192 29.38 -3.89 12.74
C GLY A 192 28.18 -3.65 11.82
N ASN A 193 27.43 -4.68 11.42
CA ASN A 193 26.24 -4.59 10.59
C ASN A 193 24.95 -4.61 11.43
N PHE A 194 24.12 -3.59 11.23
CA PHE A 194 22.84 -3.36 11.90
C PHE A 194 21.74 -3.20 10.85
N LYS A 195 20.53 -3.63 11.20
CA LYS A 195 19.31 -3.40 10.44
C LYS A 195 18.48 -2.35 11.14
N LEU A 196 18.32 -1.19 10.51
CA LEU A 196 17.39 -0.16 10.94
C LEU A 196 16.05 -0.40 10.24
N LYS A 197 14.97 -0.48 11.01
CA LYS A 197 13.61 -0.50 10.50
C LYS A 197 12.85 0.69 11.05
N LEU A 198 12.19 1.42 10.16
CA LEU A 198 11.29 2.51 10.51
C LEU A 198 9.87 2.13 10.06
N THR A 199 8.94 2.15 10.99
CA THR A 199 7.54 1.84 10.75
C THR A 199 6.79 3.13 10.46
N VAL A 200 6.21 3.27 9.26
CA VAL A 200 5.58 4.53 8.82
C VAL A 200 4.20 4.31 8.23
N GLU A 201 3.31 5.28 8.44
CA GLU A 201 1.98 5.30 7.84
C GLU A 201 2.02 5.84 6.39
N ASP A 202 2.92 6.79 6.12
CA ASP A 202 3.17 7.36 4.79
C ASP A 202 4.63 7.10 4.38
N PHE A 203 4.81 6.38 3.27
CA PHE A 203 6.13 6.06 2.71
C PHE A 203 6.94 7.30 2.33
N LYS A 204 6.29 8.39 1.87
CA LYS A 204 6.99 9.61 1.45
C LYS A 204 7.56 10.37 2.65
N GLN A 205 6.74 10.54 3.69
CA GLN A 205 7.21 11.11 4.96
C GLN A 205 8.26 10.21 5.61
N GLY A 206 8.05 8.90 5.54
CA GLY A 206 9.00 7.92 6.07
C GLY A 206 10.36 7.95 5.39
N LYS A 207 10.42 8.14 4.06
CA LYS A 207 11.71 8.30 3.36
C LYS A 207 12.47 9.54 3.83
N LYS A 208 11.76 10.66 4.02
CA LYS A 208 12.37 11.89 4.53
C LYS A 208 12.90 11.69 5.95
N ARG A 209 12.07 11.13 6.84
CA ARG A 209 12.45 10.81 8.22
C ARG A 209 13.62 9.82 8.28
N MET A 210 13.64 8.81 7.41
CA MET A 210 14.75 7.86 7.31
C MET A 210 16.04 8.56 6.88
N ALA A 211 15.99 9.49 5.93
CA ALA A 211 17.16 10.28 5.54
C ALA A 211 17.69 11.14 6.70
N GLU A 212 16.80 11.80 7.45
CA GLU A 212 17.16 12.57 8.65
C GLU A 212 17.85 11.69 9.71
N ILE A 213 17.34 10.47 9.96
CA ILE A 213 17.94 9.52 10.90
C ILE A 213 19.34 9.08 10.46
N ILE A 214 19.55 8.86 9.15
CA ILE A 214 20.88 8.47 8.63
C ILE A 214 21.87 9.61 8.79
N GLU A 215 21.48 10.84 8.47
CA GLU A 215 22.33 12.02 8.64
C GLU A 215 22.70 12.24 10.11
N GLU A 216 21.74 12.04 11.02
CA GLU A 216 22.00 12.10 12.46
C GLU A 216 23.00 11.02 12.91
N LEU A 217 22.83 9.78 12.45
CA LEU A 217 23.76 8.69 12.74
C LEU A 217 25.16 8.94 12.17
N GLU A 218 25.25 9.50 10.97
CA GLU A 218 26.55 9.83 10.36
C GLU A 218 27.28 10.92 11.16
N LYS A 219 26.56 11.94 11.65
CA LYS A 219 27.14 12.96 12.54
C LYS A 219 27.62 12.35 13.85
N ARG A 220 26.79 11.56 14.53
CA ARG A 220 27.16 10.86 15.77
C ARG A 220 28.35 9.92 15.55
N ALA A 221 28.45 9.27 14.39
CA ALA A 221 29.58 8.41 14.06
C ALA A 221 30.89 9.20 13.87
N LYS A 222 30.85 10.36 13.17
CA LYS A 222 32.00 11.25 13.00
C LYS A 222 32.52 11.80 14.33
N GLU A 223 31.61 12.24 15.22
CA GLU A 223 31.98 12.73 16.56
C GLU A 223 32.68 11.66 17.42
N ASN A 224 32.39 10.39 17.16
CA ASN A 224 32.93 9.25 17.90
C ASN A 224 34.10 8.54 17.20
N ASN A 225 34.62 9.09 16.08
CA ASN A 225 35.67 8.51 15.24
C ASN A 225 35.34 7.11 14.68
N CYS A 226 34.08 6.88 14.31
CA CYS A 226 33.64 5.63 13.69
C CYS A 226 33.34 5.82 12.20
N GLU A 227 33.69 4.83 11.37
CA GLU A 227 33.27 4.79 9.97
C GLU A 227 31.80 4.35 9.89
N PHE A 228 31.02 5.02 9.05
CA PHE A 228 29.58 4.77 8.87
C PHE A 228 29.25 4.58 7.38
N TYR A 229 28.48 3.53 7.07
CA TYR A 229 27.95 3.27 5.75
C TYR A 229 26.48 2.85 5.85
N ALA A 230 25.61 3.46 5.04
CA ALA A 230 24.20 3.10 4.95
C ALA A 230 23.86 2.62 3.54
N SER A 231 23.03 1.58 3.43
CA SER A 231 22.49 1.09 2.17
C SER A 231 21.03 0.69 2.31
N GLU A 232 20.23 0.96 1.28
CA GLU A 232 18.84 0.49 1.25
C GLU A 232 18.81 -1.04 1.25
N ALA A 233 18.03 -1.63 2.16
CA ALA A 233 17.83 -3.07 2.16
C ALA A 233 16.84 -3.42 1.03
N LYS A 234 17.26 -4.28 0.10
CA LYS A 234 16.38 -4.85 -0.94
C LYS A 234 15.28 -5.73 -0.33
#